data_AF-A0A437GWG5-F1
#
_entry.id   AF-A0A437GWG5-F1
#
_cell.length_a   1.000
_cell.length_b   1.000
_cell.length_c   1.000
_cell.angle_alpha   90.00
_cell.angle_beta   90.00
_cell.angle_gamma   90.00
#
_symmetry.space_group_name_H-M   'P 1'
#
loop_
_entity.id
_entity.type
_entity.pdbx_description
1 polymer ?
#
loop_
_entity_poly.entity_id
_entity_poly.type
_entity_poly.pdbx_seq_one_letter_code
_entity_poly.pdbx_strand_id
1 'polypeptide(L)'
;MRVNSIKFVTLVACALFLSACNTASAPPTDATTDGSGSDPVAAPVNAASTGAPENAARAEPFVQNETAGGDNGRFEFTYSWPAAVSVIPALAARLDAERKAAYAKWRGEWDQAQGDSPPDCVPCRSRGYEKEWKVVADLPRWLSLSASVYSYTGRAHGGTVFDALVWDREGGKWVKPVDMFRSPGAIDEVTQAAFCRELDKMRERRRGTKVVRSGDPFNDCIAPVANSTVIVGSASGRAFDRIGFLVPAYNAGPYAEGPYDITVPVTPALLDAVRPEYRRAFQVP
;
A
#
# COMPACT_ATOMS: atom_id res chain seq x y z
N MET A 1 10.45 17.61 -63.35
CA MET A 1 11.33 18.32 -62.38
C MET A 1 11.05 17.71 -61.01
N ARG A 2 11.87 16.72 -60.62
CA ARG A 2 12.93 16.78 -59.60
C ARG A 2 12.41 16.82 -58.15
N VAL A 3 12.61 15.67 -57.52
CA VAL A 3 12.50 15.28 -56.11
C VAL A 3 13.31 16.20 -55.20
N ASN A 4 12.90 16.41 -53.95
CA ASN A 4 13.83 16.60 -52.85
C ASN A 4 13.28 16.06 -51.52
N SER A 5 13.97 15.03 -51.02
CA SER A 5 13.88 14.47 -49.67
C SER A 5 14.94 15.12 -48.79
N ILE A 6 14.63 15.44 -47.54
CA ILE A 6 15.63 15.87 -46.54
C ILE A 6 15.64 14.85 -45.40
N LYS A 7 16.80 14.21 -45.22
CA LYS A 7 17.13 13.25 -44.15
C LYS A 7 17.71 14.01 -42.95
N PHE A 8 17.27 13.68 -41.73
CA PHE A 8 17.96 14.05 -40.50
C PHE A 8 18.98 12.97 -40.12
N VAL A 9 20.21 13.39 -39.81
CA VAL A 9 21.35 12.55 -39.41
C VAL A 9 21.56 12.69 -37.90
N THR A 10 21.60 11.55 -37.22
CA THR A 10 21.98 11.38 -35.81
C THR A 10 23.51 11.42 -35.65
N LEU A 11 24.03 12.10 -34.63
CA LEU A 11 25.44 12.02 -34.24
C LEU A 11 25.55 11.42 -32.82
N VAL A 12 26.21 10.27 -32.73
CA VAL A 12 26.66 9.61 -31.50
C VAL A 12 28.16 9.87 -31.37
N ALA A 13 28.65 10.25 -30.19
CA ALA A 13 30.07 10.32 -29.89
C ALA A 13 30.37 9.61 -28.56
N CYS A 14 30.95 8.42 -28.67
CA CYS A 14 31.70 7.74 -27.62
C CYS A 14 33.16 8.21 -27.64
N ALA A 15 33.77 8.41 -26.48
CA ALA A 15 35.22 8.41 -26.33
C ALA A 15 35.61 7.67 -25.03
N LEU A 16 36.35 6.58 -25.22
CA LEU A 16 37.12 5.82 -24.22
C LEU A 16 38.58 6.29 -24.24
N PHE A 17 39.30 6.08 -23.14
CA PHE A 17 40.64 5.42 -23.01
C PHE A 17 41.34 5.83 -21.69
N LEU A 18 41.61 4.85 -20.79
CA LEU A 18 42.94 4.28 -20.38
C LEU A 18 43.85 5.27 -19.61
N SER A 19 44.71 4.95 -18.63
CA SER A 19 45.09 3.77 -17.82
C SER A 19 46.12 4.29 -16.80
N ALA A 20 46.27 3.65 -15.61
CA ALA A 20 47.57 3.24 -15.04
C ALA A 20 47.49 2.80 -13.55
N CYS A 21 48.03 1.60 -13.29
CA CYS A 21 48.41 0.97 -12.00
C CYS A 21 49.67 1.67 -11.40
N ASN A 22 50.25 1.39 -10.22
CA ASN A 22 50.29 0.20 -9.35
C ASN A 22 50.97 0.52 -7.98
N THR A 23 50.56 -0.22 -6.95
CA THR A 23 51.22 -0.80 -5.75
C THR A 23 52.54 -0.30 -5.09
N ALA A 24 52.58 -0.60 -3.77
CA ALA A 24 53.70 -1.09 -2.93
C ALA A 24 54.35 -0.01 -2.01
N SER A 25 54.73 -0.22 -0.75
CA SER A 25 54.65 -1.27 0.28
C SER A 25 55.25 -0.66 1.57
N ALA A 26 54.80 -1.07 2.76
CA ALA A 26 55.52 -0.89 4.05
C ALA A 26 56.69 -1.91 4.16
N PRO A 27 57.55 -2.03 5.23
CA PRO A 27 57.47 -1.53 6.64
C PRO A 27 58.90 -1.21 7.26
N PRO A 28 59.31 -1.47 8.54
CA PRO A 28 58.70 -1.41 9.90
C PRO A 28 59.53 -0.65 11.01
N THR A 29 58.91 -0.51 12.22
CA THR A 29 59.44 -0.49 13.63
C THR A 29 60.44 0.60 14.08
N ASP A 30 60.37 1.24 15.27
CA ASP A 30 60.18 0.69 16.62
C ASP A 30 59.82 1.76 17.69
N ALA A 31 59.21 1.27 18.79
CA ALA A 31 59.21 1.73 20.19
C ALA A 31 58.82 3.18 20.59
N THR A 32 57.81 3.33 21.46
CA THR A 32 57.98 3.46 22.94
C THR A 32 56.62 3.69 23.62
N THR A 33 56.44 3.03 24.76
CA THR A 33 55.33 3.03 25.73
C THR A 33 55.25 4.30 26.58
N ASP A 34 54.05 4.85 26.80
CA ASP A 34 53.35 4.96 28.10
C ASP A 34 52.38 6.16 28.17
N GLY A 35 51.21 5.92 28.78
CA GLY A 35 50.61 6.91 29.68
C GLY A 35 49.29 7.60 29.30
N SER A 36 48.19 6.86 29.45
CA SER A 36 46.91 7.31 30.06
C SER A 36 45.92 8.22 29.29
N GLY A 37 44.72 7.66 29.09
CA GLY A 37 43.46 8.39 29.30
C GLY A 37 42.63 8.77 28.07
N SER A 38 41.69 7.90 27.66
CA SER A 38 40.29 8.22 27.31
C SER A 38 39.58 7.03 26.63
N ASP A 39 38.41 6.68 27.15
CA ASP A 39 37.53 5.60 26.65
C ASP A 39 37.11 5.79 25.18
N PRO A 40 36.87 4.67 24.44
CA PRO A 40 35.88 4.66 23.39
C PRO A 40 34.76 3.63 23.65
N VAL A 41 33.54 4.16 23.71
CA VAL A 41 32.29 3.63 23.11
C VAL A 41 32.17 2.10 23.06
N ALA A 42 31.56 1.54 24.10
CA ALA A 42 30.99 0.20 24.05
C ALA A 42 29.72 0.20 23.16
N ALA A 43 29.73 -0.65 22.15
CA ALA A 43 28.53 -1.04 21.40
C ALA A 43 27.48 -1.67 22.33
N PRO A 44 26.18 -1.40 22.17
CA PRO A 44 25.18 -2.17 22.88
C PRO A 44 25.11 -3.59 22.31
N VAL A 45 25.37 -4.51 23.23
CA VAL A 45 25.33 -5.96 23.14
C VAL A 45 24.00 -6.49 22.63
N ASN A 46 24.08 -7.48 21.74
CA ASN A 46 23.01 -8.42 21.42
C ASN A 46 22.56 -9.12 22.72
N ALA A 47 21.40 -8.74 23.24
CA ALA A 47 20.70 -9.54 24.23
C ALA A 47 20.03 -10.71 23.52
N ALA A 48 20.58 -11.91 23.76
CA ALA A 48 20.03 -13.17 23.31
C ALA A 48 18.57 -13.33 23.78
N SER A 49 17.65 -13.52 22.82
CA SER A 49 16.28 -13.92 23.08
C SER A 49 16.23 -15.40 23.41
N THR A 50 15.68 -15.70 24.58
CA THR A 50 15.37 -17.06 25.03
C THR A 50 14.27 -17.69 24.16
N GLY A 51 14.62 -18.84 23.57
CA GLY A 51 13.83 -19.82 22.82
C GLY A 51 12.31 -19.62 22.68
N ALA A 52 11.90 -19.20 21.48
CA ALA A 52 10.62 -19.60 20.90
C ALA A 52 10.81 -20.95 20.17
N PRO A 53 9.80 -21.84 20.12
CA PRO A 53 9.95 -23.16 19.53
C PRO A 53 10.36 -23.09 18.06
N GLU A 54 11.49 -23.74 17.79
CA GLU A 54 12.16 -23.91 16.51
C GLU A 54 11.40 -24.93 15.63
N ASN A 55 10.12 -24.66 15.31
CA ASN A 55 9.44 -25.22 14.13
C ASN A 55 8.07 -24.56 13.88
N ALA A 56 8.06 -23.25 13.64
CA ALA A 56 7.06 -22.66 12.76
C ALA A 56 7.79 -22.39 11.45
N ALA A 57 7.58 -23.23 10.43
CA ALA A 57 7.96 -22.87 9.07
C ALA A 57 7.44 -21.43 8.84
N ARG A 58 8.36 -20.49 8.59
CA ARG A 58 8.01 -19.09 8.39
C ARG A 58 7.13 -19.06 7.15
N ALA A 59 5.82 -18.88 7.33
CA ALA A 59 4.90 -18.93 6.21
C ALA A 59 5.28 -17.80 5.23
N GLU A 60 5.43 -18.13 3.95
CA GLU A 60 5.84 -17.17 2.93
C GLU A 60 4.64 -16.31 2.49
N PRO A 61 4.87 -15.08 1.98
CA PRO A 61 3.83 -14.34 1.29
C PRO A 61 3.33 -15.14 0.07
N PHE A 62 2.08 -14.90 -0.31
CA PHE A 62 1.52 -15.46 -1.53
C PHE A 62 1.49 -14.40 -2.62
N VAL A 63 1.84 -14.80 -3.84
CA VAL A 63 1.68 -13.99 -5.04
C VAL A 63 1.21 -14.92 -6.17
N GLN A 64 0.15 -14.52 -6.86
CA GLN A 64 -0.21 -15.03 -8.18
C GLN A 64 -0.10 -13.89 -9.17
N ASN A 65 0.65 -14.12 -10.25
CA ASN A 65 0.72 -13.25 -11.41
C ASN A 65 0.40 -14.09 -12.65
N GLU A 66 -0.57 -13.67 -13.44
CA GLU A 66 -1.00 -14.36 -14.65
C GLU A 66 -1.14 -13.34 -15.78
N THR A 67 -0.61 -13.69 -16.95
CA THR A 67 -0.80 -12.93 -18.17
C THR A 67 -1.25 -13.84 -19.30
N ALA A 68 -2.16 -13.36 -20.14
CA ALA A 68 -2.61 -14.09 -21.32
C ALA A 68 -2.99 -13.12 -22.45
N GLY A 69 -3.16 -13.66 -23.66
CA GLY A 69 -3.50 -12.87 -24.85
C GLY A 69 -2.24 -12.43 -25.61
N GLY A 70 -2.32 -11.26 -26.26
CA GLY A 70 -1.26 -10.74 -27.12
C GLY A 70 -1.71 -9.49 -27.87
N ASP A 71 -1.40 -9.42 -29.16
CA ASP A 71 -1.66 -8.25 -29.99
C ASP A 71 -3.15 -7.92 -30.16
N ASN A 72 -4.05 -8.88 -29.94
CA ASN A 72 -5.51 -8.70 -30.03
C ASN A 72 -6.18 -8.54 -28.65
N GLY A 73 -5.42 -8.08 -27.66
CA GLY A 73 -5.88 -7.82 -26.30
C GLY A 73 -5.20 -8.70 -25.27
N ARG A 74 -5.02 -8.16 -24.06
CA ARG A 74 -4.32 -8.82 -22.95
C ARG A 74 -5.21 -9.03 -21.74
N PHE A 75 -4.94 -10.10 -21.03
CA PHE A 75 -5.44 -10.36 -19.69
C PHE A 75 -4.28 -10.27 -18.72
N GLU A 76 -4.42 -9.47 -17.67
CA GLU A 76 -3.45 -9.34 -16.60
C GLU A 76 -4.16 -9.57 -15.27
N PHE A 77 -3.68 -10.52 -14.47
CA PHE A 77 -4.24 -10.80 -13.16
C PHE A 77 -3.13 -10.93 -12.12
N THR A 78 -3.25 -10.14 -11.06
CA THR A 78 -2.36 -10.18 -9.90
C THR A 78 -3.18 -10.30 -8.62
N TYR A 79 -2.77 -11.19 -7.72
CA TYR A 79 -3.34 -11.27 -6.37
C TYR A 79 -2.27 -11.65 -5.37
N SER A 80 -2.14 -10.89 -4.28
CA SER A 80 -1.10 -11.14 -3.27
C SER A 80 -1.57 -10.86 -1.85
N TRP A 81 -0.92 -11.54 -0.90
CA TRP A 81 -1.07 -11.28 0.54
C TRP A 81 0.23 -11.58 1.30
N PRO A 82 0.45 -10.93 2.46
CA PRO A 82 1.70 -11.04 3.20
C PRO A 82 1.78 -12.35 4.00
N ALA A 83 3.00 -12.71 4.41
CA ALA A 83 3.28 -13.85 5.30
C ALA A 83 2.37 -13.89 6.55
N ALA A 84 2.03 -12.72 7.12
CA ALA A 84 1.16 -12.59 8.28
C ALA A 84 -0.27 -13.14 8.05
N VAL A 85 -0.72 -13.23 6.79
CA VAL A 85 -1.95 -13.92 6.42
C VAL A 85 -1.71 -15.42 6.32
N SER A 86 -0.61 -15.83 5.67
CA SER A 86 -0.29 -17.25 5.44
C SER A 86 -0.11 -18.05 6.73
N VAL A 87 0.33 -17.41 7.84
CA VAL A 87 0.39 -18.05 9.16
C VAL A 87 -0.98 -18.32 9.80
N ILE A 88 -2.08 -17.84 9.22
CA ILE A 88 -3.45 -18.03 9.72
C ILE A 88 -4.24 -18.84 8.69
N PRO A 89 -4.30 -20.18 8.80
CA PRO A 89 -4.88 -21.03 7.77
C PRO A 89 -6.32 -20.66 7.37
N ALA A 90 -7.16 -20.29 8.34
CA ALA A 90 -8.55 -19.90 8.07
C ALA A 90 -8.65 -18.60 7.25
N LEU A 91 -7.77 -17.62 7.50
CA LEU A 91 -7.74 -16.38 6.74
C LEU A 91 -7.12 -16.60 5.35
N ALA A 92 -6.03 -17.36 5.27
CA ALA A 92 -5.39 -17.71 4.00
C ALA A 92 -6.34 -18.47 3.06
N ALA A 93 -7.04 -19.50 3.57
CA ALA A 93 -8.02 -20.27 2.80
C ALA A 93 -9.15 -19.38 2.25
N ARG A 94 -9.53 -18.36 3.02
CA ARG A 94 -10.54 -17.41 2.59
C ARG A 94 -10.06 -16.46 1.51
N LEU A 95 -8.89 -15.84 1.69
CA LEU A 95 -8.34 -14.95 0.66
C LEU A 95 -8.02 -15.75 -0.61
N ASP A 96 -7.69 -17.03 -0.49
CA ASP A 96 -7.56 -17.94 -1.64
C ASP A 96 -8.90 -18.20 -2.35
N ALA A 97 -9.99 -18.40 -1.61
CA ALA A 97 -11.33 -18.53 -2.19
C ALA A 97 -11.76 -17.23 -2.91
N GLU A 98 -11.48 -16.08 -2.29
CA GLU A 98 -11.72 -14.77 -2.89
C GLU A 98 -10.91 -14.58 -4.18
N ARG A 99 -9.61 -14.88 -4.14
CA ARG A 99 -8.72 -14.86 -5.30
C ARG A 99 -9.25 -15.71 -6.44
N LYS A 100 -9.64 -16.96 -6.16
CA LYS A 100 -10.18 -17.88 -7.17
C LYS A 100 -11.46 -17.32 -7.81
N ALA A 101 -12.36 -16.75 -7.02
CA ALA A 101 -13.57 -16.10 -7.52
C ALA A 101 -13.25 -14.87 -8.38
N ALA A 102 -12.30 -14.04 -7.94
CA ALA A 102 -11.84 -12.88 -8.70
C ALA A 102 -11.21 -13.30 -10.03
N TYR A 103 -10.33 -14.31 -10.02
CA TYR A 103 -9.71 -14.84 -11.22
C TYR A 103 -10.75 -15.33 -12.21
N ALA A 104 -11.69 -16.18 -11.77
CA ALA A 104 -12.76 -16.69 -12.62
C ALA A 104 -13.62 -15.57 -13.21
N LYS A 105 -14.00 -14.57 -12.41
CA LYS A 105 -14.75 -13.39 -12.86
C LYS A 105 -14.00 -12.64 -13.95
N TRP A 106 -12.77 -12.21 -13.66
CA TRP A 106 -12.01 -11.35 -14.57
C TRP A 106 -11.56 -12.08 -15.83
N ARG A 107 -11.32 -13.39 -15.73
CA ARG A 107 -11.10 -14.22 -16.90
C ARG A 107 -12.34 -14.29 -17.78
N GLY A 108 -13.52 -14.49 -17.19
CA GLY A 108 -14.79 -14.48 -17.92
C GLY A 108 -15.08 -13.12 -18.58
N GLU A 109 -14.82 -12.01 -17.89
CA GLU A 109 -14.95 -10.67 -18.47
C GLU A 109 -13.98 -10.45 -19.66
N TRP A 110 -12.80 -11.04 -19.61
CA TRP A 110 -11.85 -11.00 -20.71
C TRP A 110 -12.32 -11.82 -21.89
N ASP A 111 -12.75 -13.07 -21.67
CA ASP A 111 -13.27 -13.95 -22.71
C ASP A 111 -14.48 -13.31 -23.41
N GLN A 112 -15.37 -12.66 -22.65
CA GLN A 112 -16.48 -11.88 -23.22
C GLN A 112 -15.98 -10.70 -24.06
N ALA A 113 -14.98 -9.94 -23.58
CA ALA A 113 -14.41 -8.83 -24.33
C ALA A 113 -13.80 -9.26 -25.68
N GLN A 114 -13.29 -10.49 -25.76
CA GLN A 114 -12.79 -11.06 -27.00
C GLN A 114 -13.90 -11.31 -28.04
N GLY A 115 -15.16 -11.49 -27.62
CA GLY A 115 -16.31 -11.65 -28.51
C GLY A 115 -17.01 -10.33 -28.85
N ASP A 116 -17.12 -9.44 -27.87
CA ASP A 116 -17.95 -8.23 -27.96
C ASP A 116 -17.26 -7.05 -28.65
N SER A 117 -15.94 -7.10 -28.85
CA SER A 117 -15.15 -5.99 -29.39
C SER A 117 -14.37 -6.37 -30.65
N PRO A 118 -14.24 -5.45 -31.63
CA PRO A 118 -13.44 -5.69 -32.84
C PRO A 118 -11.97 -6.04 -32.52
N PRO A 119 -11.33 -6.99 -33.27
CA PRO A 119 -9.95 -7.42 -33.01
C PRO A 119 -8.92 -6.30 -32.95
N ASP A 120 -9.12 -5.24 -33.72
CA ASP A 120 -8.25 -4.07 -33.80
C ASP A 120 -8.43 -3.08 -32.63
N CYS A 121 -9.51 -3.18 -31.85
CA CYS A 121 -9.62 -2.47 -30.58
C CYS A 121 -8.95 -3.25 -29.43
N VAL A 122 -7.61 -3.28 -29.45
CA VAL A 122 -6.79 -3.94 -28.43
C VAL A 122 -7.16 -3.52 -26.99
N PRO A 123 -7.38 -2.22 -26.67
CA PRO A 123 -7.83 -1.81 -25.35
C PRO A 123 -9.19 -2.39 -24.98
N CYS A 124 -10.19 -2.30 -25.87
CA CYS A 124 -11.56 -2.79 -25.61
C CYS A 124 -11.58 -4.28 -25.22
N ARG A 125 -10.67 -5.05 -25.83
CA ARG A 125 -10.49 -6.50 -25.64
C ARG A 125 -9.64 -6.87 -24.43
N SER A 126 -9.02 -5.90 -23.78
CA SER A 126 -8.10 -6.14 -22.66
C SER A 126 -8.79 -6.02 -21.30
N ARG A 127 -8.37 -6.84 -20.34
CA ARG A 127 -8.84 -6.81 -18.95
C ARG A 127 -7.67 -6.94 -17.99
N GLY A 128 -7.76 -6.20 -16.88
CA GLY A 128 -6.75 -6.22 -15.83
C GLY A 128 -7.40 -6.26 -14.46
N TYR A 129 -6.85 -7.05 -13.55
CA TYR A 129 -7.21 -7.00 -12.13
C TYR A 129 -6.00 -7.22 -11.26
N GLU A 130 -5.81 -6.36 -10.28
CA GLU A 130 -4.77 -6.51 -9.27
C GLU A 130 -5.39 -6.27 -7.90
N LYS A 131 -5.17 -7.20 -6.96
CA LYS A 131 -5.46 -7.01 -5.55
C LYS A 131 -4.25 -7.33 -4.69
N GLU A 132 -3.75 -6.34 -3.98
CA GLU A 132 -2.59 -6.47 -3.10
C GLU A 132 -3.01 -6.19 -1.65
N TRP A 133 -3.00 -7.21 -0.79
CA TRP A 133 -3.21 -7.05 0.64
C TRP A 133 -1.90 -6.64 1.34
N LYS A 134 -1.98 -5.72 2.31
CA LYS A 134 -0.88 -5.25 3.15
C LYS A 134 -1.26 -5.27 4.62
N VAL A 135 -0.26 -5.47 5.49
CA VAL A 135 -0.43 -5.32 6.94
C VAL A 135 -0.51 -3.85 7.31
N VAL A 136 -1.58 -3.45 8.00
CA VAL A 136 -1.74 -2.14 8.63
C VAL A 136 -1.26 -2.20 10.09
N ALA A 137 -1.59 -3.29 10.79
CA ALA A 137 -1.08 -3.61 12.13
C ALA A 137 -1.19 -5.10 12.42
N ASP A 138 -0.20 -5.66 13.12
CA ASP A 138 -0.20 -7.04 13.61
C ASP A 138 -0.05 -7.01 15.14
N LEU A 139 -1.17 -7.26 15.83
CA LEU A 139 -1.30 -7.26 17.28
C LEU A 139 -1.59 -8.69 17.76
N PRO A 140 -1.33 -9.03 19.04
CA PRO A 140 -1.51 -10.39 19.55
C PRO A 140 -2.87 -11.02 19.24
N ARG A 141 -3.96 -10.23 19.32
CA ARG A 141 -5.31 -10.68 18.96
C ARG A 141 -5.75 -10.27 17.55
N TRP A 142 -5.23 -9.17 17.01
CA TRP A 142 -5.81 -8.52 15.83
C TRP A 142 -4.81 -8.38 14.71
N LEU A 143 -5.19 -8.80 13.50
CA LEU A 143 -4.45 -8.46 12.28
C LEU A 143 -5.30 -7.51 11.44
N SER A 144 -4.86 -6.27 11.32
CA SER A 144 -5.48 -5.28 10.45
C SER A 144 -4.78 -5.26 9.10
N LEU A 145 -5.57 -5.33 8.04
CA LEU A 145 -5.14 -5.37 6.65
C LEU A 145 -5.85 -4.29 5.84
N SER A 146 -5.14 -3.77 4.85
CA SER A 146 -5.70 -2.99 3.75
C SER A 146 -5.40 -3.69 2.43
N ALA A 147 -6.16 -3.38 1.39
CA ALA A 147 -5.86 -3.81 0.04
C ALA A 147 -6.02 -2.67 -0.95
N SER A 148 -5.10 -2.54 -1.90
CA SER A 148 -5.36 -1.83 -3.15
C SER A 148 -6.00 -2.79 -4.14
N VAL A 149 -7.03 -2.32 -4.84
CA VAL A 149 -7.74 -3.09 -5.87
C VAL A 149 -7.75 -2.27 -7.15
N TYR A 150 -6.88 -2.61 -8.08
CA TYR A 150 -6.86 -2.02 -9.41
C TYR A 150 -7.66 -2.88 -10.39
N SER A 151 -8.39 -2.22 -11.28
CA SER A 151 -9.11 -2.89 -12.36
C SER A 151 -9.01 -2.11 -13.66
N TYR A 152 -8.89 -2.83 -14.77
CA TYR A 152 -8.86 -2.31 -16.12
C TYR A 152 -9.90 -3.01 -16.99
N THR A 153 -10.78 -2.23 -17.60
CA THR A 153 -11.92 -2.72 -18.40
C THR A 153 -11.89 -2.24 -19.85
N GLY A 154 -10.72 -1.86 -20.35
CA GLY A 154 -10.51 -1.53 -21.75
C GLY A 154 -10.77 -0.08 -22.16
N ARG A 155 -10.76 0.85 -21.20
CA ARG A 155 -10.85 2.31 -21.45
C ARG A 155 -9.45 2.96 -21.43
N ALA A 156 -9.38 4.28 -21.35
CA ALA A 156 -8.12 5.03 -21.36
C ALA A 156 -7.18 4.68 -20.20
N HIS A 157 -7.74 4.37 -19.03
CA HIS A 157 -6.99 3.95 -17.83
C HIS A 157 -7.86 3.02 -16.98
N GLY A 158 -7.23 2.31 -16.05
CA GLY A 158 -7.96 1.56 -15.01
C GLY A 158 -8.35 2.46 -13.84
N GLY A 159 -8.83 1.84 -12.77
CA GLY A 159 -9.17 2.54 -11.53
C GLY A 159 -8.77 1.71 -10.33
N THR A 160 -8.28 2.41 -9.29
CA THR A 160 -7.94 1.82 -8.00
C THR A 160 -8.97 2.21 -6.96
N VAL A 161 -9.54 1.20 -6.31
CA VAL A 161 -10.28 1.34 -5.05
C VAL A 161 -9.53 0.62 -3.94
N PHE A 162 -10.05 0.69 -2.72
CA PHE A 162 -9.44 0.06 -1.56
C PHE A 162 -10.40 -0.94 -0.91
N ASP A 163 -9.82 -1.86 -0.16
CA ASP A 163 -10.53 -2.78 0.72
C ASP A 163 -9.81 -2.83 2.07
N ALA A 164 -10.48 -3.30 3.11
CA ALA A 164 -9.89 -3.43 4.43
C ALA A 164 -10.57 -4.50 5.27
N LEU A 165 -9.76 -5.14 6.11
CA LEU A 165 -10.20 -6.24 6.96
C LEU A 165 -9.42 -6.23 8.28
N VAL A 166 -10.11 -6.45 9.39
CA VAL A 166 -9.50 -6.84 10.66
C VAL A 166 -9.84 -8.30 10.95
N TRP A 167 -8.83 -9.12 11.17
CA TRP A 167 -8.99 -10.50 11.62
C TRP A 167 -8.89 -10.58 13.14
N ASP A 168 -9.93 -11.12 13.78
CA ASP A 168 -9.94 -11.50 15.20
C ASP A 168 -9.37 -12.92 15.35
N ARG A 169 -8.15 -13.05 15.87
CA ARG A 169 -7.50 -14.36 16.08
C ARG A 169 -8.24 -15.22 17.11
N GLU A 170 -8.77 -14.60 18.16
CA GLU A 170 -9.52 -15.31 19.21
C GLU A 170 -10.93 -15.67 18.73
N GLY A 171 -11.57 -14.75 18.01
CA GLY A 171 -12.92 -14.95 17.49
C GLY A 171 -13.00 -15.76 16.18
N GLY A 172 -11.87 -16.01 15.52
CA GLY A 172 -11.80 -16.71 14.23
C GLY A 172 -12.62 -16.04 13.13
N LYS A 173 -12.75 -14.70 13.16
CA LYS A 173 -13.69 -13.96 12.31
C LYS A 173 -13.08 -12.71 11.69
N TRP A 174 -13.61 -12.34 10.53
CA TRP A 174 -13.41 -11.02 9.93
C TRP A 174 -14.28 -9.96 10.61
N VAL A 175 -13.79 -8.74 10.60
CA VAL A 175 -14.53 -7.53 10.94
C VAL A 175 -14.12 -6.46 9.93
N LYS A 176 -15.08 -5.77 9.31
CA LYS A 176 -14.73 -4.57 8.54
C LYS A 176 -14.32 -3.49 9.54
N PRO A 177 -13.22 -2.73 9.33
CA PRO A 177 -12.79 -1.73 10.31
C PRO A 177 -13.89 -0.75 10.72
N VAL A 178 -14.74 -0.32 9.77
CA VAL A 178 -15.87 0.58 10.04
C VAL A 178 -16.92 -0.02 11.00
N ASP A 179 -17.11 -1.35 10.98
CA ASP A 179 -18.07 -2.06 11.84
C ASP A 179 -17.57 -2.19 13.29
N MET A 180 -16.33 -1.77 13.57
CA MET A 180 -15.80 -1.66 14.93
C MET A 180 -16.34 -0.42 15.67
N PHE A 181 -16.98 0.51 14.95
CA PHE A 181 -17.52 1.76 15.46
C PHE A 181 -19.04 1.74 15.47
N ARG A 182 -19.66 2.61 16.29
CA ARG A 182 -21.11 2.65 16.49
C ARG A 182 -21.86 2.94 15.19
N SER A 183 -21.31 3.79 14.34
CA SER A 183 -21.82 4.09 13.00
C SER A 183 -20.76 4.86 12.19
N PRO A 184 -20.88 4.92 10.85
CA PRO A 184 -20.10 5.83 10.02
C PRO A 184 -20.13 7.28 10.52
N GLY A 185 -21.33 7.78 10.85
CA GLY A 185 -21.51 9.15 11.34
C GLY A 185 -20.79 9.44 12.66
N ALA A 186 -20.69 8.46 13.56
CA ALA A 186 -19.94 8.61 14.81
C ALA A 186 -18.42 8.75 14.58
N ILE A 187 -17.88 8.16 13.51
CA ILE A 187 -16.49 8.36 13.11
C ILE A 187 -16.32 9.75 12.50
N ASP A 188 -17.19 10.12 11.56
CA ASP A 188 -17.11 11.42 10.88
C ASP A 188 -17.21 12.58 11.88
N GLU A 189 -18.16 12.53 12.81
CA GLU A 189 -18.37 13.56 13.85
C GLU A 189 -17.08 13.92 14.61
N VAL A 190 -16.27 12.91 14.94
CA VAL A 190 -15.08 13.07 15.79
C VAL A 190 -13.77 13.19 15.00
N THR A 191 -13.78 12.90 13.68
CA THR A 191 -12.57 12.91 12.83
C THR A 191 -12.59 13.97 11.73
N GLN A 192 -13.75 14.49 11.32
CA GLN A 192 -13.92 15.40 10.18
C GLN A 192 -12.88 16.52 10.16
N ALA A 193 -12.75 17.25 11.27
CA ALA A 193 -11.85 18.40 11.33
C ALA A 193 -10.36 18.00 11.16
N ALA A 194 -9.94 16.88 11.75
CA ALA A 194 -8.58 16.38 11.61
C ALA A 194 -8.31 15.84 10.20
N PHE A 195 -9.26 15.08 9.65
CA PHE A 195 -9.24 14.58 8.30
C PHE A 195 -9.09 15.72 7.28
N CYS A 196 -9.96 16.74 7.33
CA CYS A 196 -9.91 17.86 6.39
C CYS A 196 -8.57 18.60 6.42
N ARG A 197 -8.04 18.84 7.63
CA ARG A 197 -6.75 19.53 7.77
C ARG A 197 -5.62 18.72 7.14
N GLU A 198 -5.62 17.40 7.30
CA GLU A 198 -4.57 16.56 6.74
C GLU A 198 -4.72 16.39 5.22
N LEU A 199 -5.95 16.22 4.72
CA LEU A 199 -6.24 16.20 3.30
C LEU A 199 -5.75 17.48 2.61
N ASP A 200 -6.05 18.66 3.18
CA ASP A 200 -5.62 19.93 2.61
C ASP A 200 -4.09 20.02 2.57
N LYS A 201 -3.38 19.64 3.64
CA LYS A 201 -1.90 19.58 3.61
C LYS A 201 -1.36 18.65 2.53
N MET A 202 -1.98 17.48 2.33
CA MET A 202 -1.55 16.54 1.29
C MET A 202 -1.79 17.11 -0.10
N ARG A 203 -2.94 17.75 -0.35
CA ARG A 203 -3.24 18.47 -1.60
C ARG A 203 -2.24 19.60 -1.83
N GLU A 204 -1.95 20.42 -0.83
CA GLU A 204 -0.96 21.51 -0.92
C GLU A 204 0.42 21.00 -1.31
N ARG A 205 0.87 19.89 -0.70
CA ARG A 205 2.15 19.25 -1.05
C ARG A 205 2.19 18.75 -2.49
N ARG A 206 1.10 18.16 -2.99
CA ARG A 206 1.02 17.65 -4.36
C ARG A 206 0.91 18.76 -5.40
N ARG A 207 0.19 19.84 -5.08
CA ARG A 207 -0.11 20.94 -6.00
C ARG A 207 0.94 22.06 -5.96
N GLY A 208 1.71 22.17 -4.88
CA GLY A 208 2.70 23.25 -4.68
C GLY A 208 2.08 24.60 -4.33
N THR A 209 0.78 24.66 -4.07
CA THR A 209 0.03 25.88 -3.75
C THR A 209 -0.93 25.63 -2.60
N LYS A 210 -1.32 26.71 -1.90
CA LYS A 210 -2.31 26.60 -0.81
C LYS A 210 -3.67 26.17 -1.34
N VAL A 211 -4.36 25.29 -0.62
CA VAL A 211 -5.74 24.93 -0.92
C VAL A 211 -6.65 26.02 -0.37
N VAL A 212 -7.44 26.62 -1.25
CA VAL A 212 -8.48 27.58 -0.88
C VAL A 212 -9.82 26.92 -1.15
N ARG A 213 -10.60 26.70 -0.08
CA ARG A 213 -11.97 26.19 -0.20
C ARG A 213 -12.83 27.25 -0.84
N SER A 214 -13.53 26.87 -1.91
CA SER A 214 -14.16 27.83 -2.82
C SER A 214 -15.45 27.32 -3.44
N GLY A 215 -16.02 26.22 -2.94
CA GLY A 215 -17.13 25.54 -3.62
C GLY A 215 -16.67 24.61 -4.74
N ASP A 216 -15.37 24.51 -4.99
CA ASP A 216 -14.79 23.50 -5.88
C ASP A 216 -14.76 22.16 -5.13
N PRO A 217 -15.45 21.11 -5.63
CA PRO A 217 -15.49 19.80 -4.99
C PRO A 217 -14.11 19.18 -4.70
N PHE A 218 -13.07 19.55 -5.46
CA PHE A 218 -11.69 19.08 -5.26
C PHE A 218 -10.84 19.94 -4.32
N ASN A 219 -11.38 21.07 -3.85
CA ASN A 219 -10.75 21.91 -2.82
C ASN A 219 -11.53 21.86 -1.51
N ASP A 220 -12.84 21.64 -1.57
CA ASP A 220 -13.67 21.51 -0.40
C ASP A 220 -13.37 20.21 0.36
N CYS A 221 -13.75 20.19 1.63
CA CYS A 221 -13.63 18.98 2.42
C CYS A 221 -14.78 18.02 2.11
N ILE A 222 -14.48 16.73 2.23
CA ILE A 222 -15.41 15.62 2.02
C ILE A 222 -15.69 14.89 3.33
N ALA A 223 -16.79 14.15 3.40
CA ALA A 223 -17.08 13.27 4.53
C ALA A 223 -16.09 12.08 4.56
N PRO A 224 -15.34 11.85 5.66
CA PRO A 224 -14.28 10.85 5.71
C PRO A 224 -14.75 9.44 5.33
N VAL A 225 -15.76 8.90 6.02
CA VAL A 225 -16.15 7.48 5.82
C VAL A 225 -16.84 7.26 4.49
N ALA A 226 -17.74 8.16 4.06
CA ALA A 226 -18.47 8.00 2.81
C ALA A 226 -17.56 8.05 1.56
N ASN A 227 -16.38 8.64 1.68
CA ASN A 227 -15.44 8.83 0.57
C ASN A 227 -14.16 8.02 0.70
N SER A 228 -14.05 7.12 1.69
CA SER A 228 -12.82 6.40 1.97
C SER A 228 -13.07 4.97 2.43
N THR A 229 -12.05 4.12 2.27
CA THR A 229 -11.98 2.87 3.05
C THR A 229 -11.32 3.16 4.39
N VAL A 230 -12.03 2.88 5.49
CA VAL A 230 -11.50 3.02 6.85
C VAL A 230 -10.55 1.87 7.16
N ILE A 231 -9.38 2.20 7.72
CA ILE A 231 -8.42 1.24 8.27
C ILE A 231 -8.09 1.59 9.72
N VAL A 232 -7.76 0.60 10.54
CA VAL A 232 -7.31 0.80 11.93
C VAL A 232 -5.89 0.31 12.07
N GLY A 233 -5.02 1.11 12.68
CA GLY A 233 -3.60 0.83 12.74
C GLY A 233 -3.04 1.05 14.13
N SER A 234 -1.79 0.62 14.30
CA SER A 234 -1.05 0.77 15.55
C SER A 234 0.34 1.31 15.25
N ALA A 235 0.77 2.33 16.00
CA ALA A 235 2.14 2.78 16.08
C ALA A 235 2.85 2.17 17.29
N SER A 236 2.11 1.89 18.37
CA SER A 236 2.61 1.30 19.62
C SER A 236 2.87 -0.21 19.53
N GLY A 237 2.26 -0.91 18.58
CA GLY A 237 2.28 -2.38 18.49
C GLY A 237 1.45 -3.08 19.58
N ARG A 238 0.64 -2.33 20.36
CA ARG A 238 -0.12 -2.87 21.50
C ARG A 238 -1.64 -2.84 21.28
N ALA A 239 -2.13 -1.73 20.77
CA ALA A 239 -3.54 -1.52 20.46
C ALA A 239 -3.66 -0.59 19.26
N PHE A 240 -4.85 -0.52 18.67
CA PHE A 240 -5.13 0.45 17.63
C PHE A 240 -5.13 1.86 18.22
N ASP A 241 -4.17 2.67 17.77
CA ASP A 241 -3.94 4.05 18.25
C ASP A 241 -4.04 5.08 17.10
N ARG A 242 -4.34 4.62 15.88
CA ARG A 242 -4.59 5.45 14.71
C ARG A 242 -5.70 4.89 13.85
N ILE A 243 -6.43 5.78 13.18
CA ILE A 243 -7.40 5.46 12.14
C ILE A 243 -6.91 6.08 10.83
N GLY A 244 -7.00 5.31 9.75
CA GLY A 244 -6.66 5.73 8.40
C GLY A 244 -7.89 5.77 7.50
N PHE A 245 -7.83 6.64 6.50
CA PHE A 245 -8.85 6.83 5.48
C PHE A 245 -8.17 6.76 4.11
N LEU A 246 -8.39 5.66 3.40
CA LEU A 246 -7.89 5.44 2.05
C LEU A 246 -8.89 6.01 1.05
N VAL A 247 -8.59 7.20 0.54
CA VAL A 247 -9.44 7.95 -0.39
C VAL A 247 -9.03 7.58 -1.82
N PRO A 248 -9.91 6.95 -2.63
CA PRO A 248 -9.58 6.67 -4.02
C PRO A 248 -9.47 7.97 -4.84
N ALA A 249 -8.86 7.86 -6.02
CA ALA A 249 -8.82 8.94 -6.99
C ALA A 249 -10.25 9.46 -7.29
N TYR A 250 -10.37 10.73 -7.70
CA TYR A 250 -11.63 11.45 -7.93
C TYR A 250 -12.45 11.81 -6.68
N ASN A 251 -12.26 11.17 -5.53
CA ASN A 251 -13.03 11.53 -4.34
C ASN A 251 -12.54 12.82 -3.68
N ALA A 252 -11.24 13.10 -3.74
CA ALA A 252 -10.64 14.28 -3.13
C ALA A 252 -9.72 15.07 -4.08
N GLY A 253 -9.76 14.80 -5.37
CA GLY A 253 -8.89 15.44 -6.36
C GLY A 253 -8.94 14.70 -7.70
N PRO A 254 -8.39 15.29 -8.77
CA PRO A 254 -8.35 14.66 -10.09
C PRO A 254 -7.54 13.34 -10.06
N TYR A 255 -7.79 12.48 -11.04
CA TYR A 255 -7.08 11.19 -11.17
C TYR A 255 -5.56 11.31 -11.14
N ALA A 256 -5.02 12.36 -11.74
CA ALA A 256 -3.58 12.60 -11.81
C ALA A 256 -2.94 12.81 -10.43
N GLU A 257 -3.70 13.22 -9.42
CA GLU A 257 -3.20 13.34 -8.03
C GLU A 257 -3.09 11.98 -7.34
N GLY A 258 -3.76 10.95 -7.86
CA GLY A 258 -3.84 9.63 -7.25
C GLY A 258 -4.64 9.61 -5.95
N PRO A 259 -4.61 8.48 -5.21
CA PRO A 259 -5.35 8.34 -3.96
C PRO A 259 -4.70 9.13 -2.81
N TYR A 260 -5.44 9.36 -1.73
CA TYR A 260 -4.92 9.89 -0.46
C TYR A 260 -4.98 8.83 0.64
N ASP A 261 -3.97 8.78 1.49
CA ASP A 261 -3.95 7.99 2.72
C ASP A 261 -3.84 8.97 3.89
N ILE A 262 -4.97 9.20 4.55
CA ILE A 262 -5.08 10.18 5.64
C ILE A 262 -5.15 9.43 6.95
N THR A 263 -4.15 9.64 7.80
CA THR A 263 -4.10 9.04 9.14
C THR A 263 -4.35 10.10 10.21
N VAL A 264 -5.25 9.82 11.15
CA VAL A 264 -5.48 10.65 12.35
C VAL A 264 -5.33 9.80 13.63
N PRO A 265 -4.88 10.39 14.75
CA PRO A 265 -4.72 9.65 15.99
C PRO A 265 -6.06 9.25 16.57
N VAL A 266 -6.08 8.16 17.34
CA VAL A 266 -7.21 7.81 18.19
C VAL A 266 -7.29 8.81 19.34
N THR A 267 -8.40 9.53 19.42
CA THR A 267 -8.69 10.52 20.49
C THR A 267 -9.68 9.93 21.50
N PRO A 268 -9.85 10.52 22.70
CA PRO A 268 -10.92 10.12 23.63
C PRO A 268 -12.32 10.11 22.99
N ALA A 269 -12.61 11.09 22.12
CA ALA A 269 -13.88 11.15 21.40
C ALA A 269 -14.04 10.00 20.39
N LEU A 270 -12.98 9.68 19.63
CA LEU A 270 -13.01 8.53 18.70
C LEU A 270 -13.16 7.21 19.45
N LEU A 271 -12.46 7.09 20.56
CA LEU A 271 -12.58 5.98 21.47
C LEU A 271 -14.04 5.78 21.93
N ASP A 272 -14.78 6.84 22.24
CA ASP A 272 -16.19 6.75 22.59
C ASP A 272 -17.09 6.38 21.40
N ALA A 273 -16.67 6.63 20.17
CA ALA A 273 -17.35 6.14 18.96
C ALA A 273 -17.13 4.65 18.69
N VAL A 274 -16.17 3.98 19.35
CA VAL A 274 -15.93 2.54 19.21
C VAL A 274 -17.07 1.75 19.89
N ARG A 275 -17.50 0.63 19.29
CA ARG A 275 -18.50 -0.25 19.91
C ARG A 275 -17.91 -0.91 21.16
N PRO A 276 -18.70 -1.12 22.23
CA PRO A 276 -18.19 -1.61 23.51
C PRO A 276 -17.34 -2.89 23.41
N GLU A 277 -17.71 -3.85 22.56
CA GLU A 277 -16.98 -5.11 22.40
C GLU A 277 -15.56 -4.95 21.83
N TYR A 278 -15.30 -3.87 21.09
CA TYR A 278 -13.99 -3.60 20.48
C TYR A 278 -13.17 -2.59 21.27
N ARG A 279 -13.77 -1.94 22.27
CA ARG A 279 -13.16 -0.81 23.00
C ARG A 279 -11.76 -1.11 23.55
N ARG A 280 -11.54 -2.35 24.01
CA ARG A 280 -10.24 -2.82 24.54
C ARG A 280 -9.15 -3.00 23.48
N ALA A 281 -9.53 -3.04 22.20
CA ALA A 281 -8.58 -3.11 21.09
C ALA A 281 -7.99 -1.74 20.73
N PHE A 282 -8.53 -0.65 21.28
CA PHE A 282 -8.11 0.71 20.97
C PHE A 282 -7.53 1.42 22.19
N GLN A 283 -6.62 2.35 21.94
CA GLN A 283 -6.07 3.25 22.95
C GLN A 283 -5.79 4.63 22.34
N VAL A 284 -5.66 5.65 23.18
CA VAL A 284 -4.99 6.88 22.74
C VAL A 284 -3.49 6.59 22.57
N PRO A 285 -2.79 7.19 21.58
CA PRO A 285 -1.35 7.04 21.39
C PRO A 285 -0.51 7.28 22.64
#